data_AF-A0A7K3MY34-F1
#
_entry.id   AF-A0A7K3MY34-F1
#
_cell.length_a   1.000
_cell.length_b   1.000
_cell.length_c   1.000
_cell.angle_alpha   90.00
_cell.angle_beta   90.00
_cell.angle_gamma   90.00
#
_symmetry.space_group_name_H-M   'P 1'
#
loop_
_entity.id
_entity.type
_entity.pdbx_description
1 polymer ?
#
loop_
_entity_poly.entity_id
_entity_poly.type
_entity_poly.pdbx_seq_one_letter_code
_entity_poly.pdbx_strand_id
1 'polypeptide(L)'
;MNKINFSTSRFNLGIIIISTLLMLVVVNFSFRANRFGDGTFHVESKNMALYLKGEVAADKVVITRAPGPLLFYTPVYLLASSTVTDDQLWVYAVVFTSLIGMISLLLIFRIGTAFFSKEVGLLSVLLFFAFPIHCYYSLGILAEIPAFFSLALAIYGWSLAFIQPEKKIGWIILTIGIWLLILNRPNAILILGVLFLVIGYSFFKNKQFYEKYGKNLGLTFLSVLILGIGTFQLVNKINGDKVNDSQETLFYGVALQGRFQFREEPTDLRFWESDNRPDSKDYQNWIKKGQELDGVISKTNRPYNEVYREFIIKDIMEHPFLTSRQFFVRCFYGQINIISKVQPQQFKLGPFQGVTGYWLVLFIINSINLLILAGAVLFLLKEKNLIQYWIFWGIWLALLIFHGLTYMEPRYIFPSKVALYIMSAAGLNGIPWIKKMMAAIAVYVFPIANTSK
;
A
#
# COMPACT_ATOMS: atom_id res chain seq x y z
N MET A 1 -31.20 -4.12 12.98
CA MET A 1 -29.97 -3.67 13.68
C MET A 1 -29.57 -4.75 14.67
N ASN A 2 -28.54 -5.56 14.36
CA ASN A 2 -27.96 -6.45 15.37
C ASN A 2 -27.10 -5.59 16.29
N LYS A 3 -27.46 -5.52 17.58
CA LYS A 3 -26.61 -4.98 18.64
C LYS A 3 -25.21 -5.61 18.48
N ILE A 4 -24.18 -4.77 18.43
CA ILE A 4 -22.78 -5.21 18.46
C ILE A 4 -22.64 -6.01 19.74
N ASN A 5 -22.63 -7.33 19.59
CA ASN A 5 -22.73 -8.28 20.69
C ASN A 5 -21.43 -8.19 21.50
N PHE A 6 -21.51 -8.22 22.84
CA PHE A 6 -20.41 -8.07 23.80
C PHE A 6 -19.13 -8.86 23.42
N SER A 7 -19.34 -10.01 22.77
CA SER A 7 -18.36 -10.88 22.11
C SER A 7 -17.40 -10.18 21.12
N THR A 8 -17.89 -9.27 20.27
CA THR A 8 -17.03 -8.51 19.33
C THR A 8 -16.15 -7.45 20.02
N SER A 9 -16.55 -6.97 21.20
CA SER A 9 -15.76 -6.01 21.97
C SER A 9 -14.47 -6.64 22.52
N ARG A 10 -14.54 -7.90 22.98
CA ARG A 10 -13.37 -8.64 23.47
C ARG A 10 -12.36 -8.88 22.36
N PHE A 11 -12.83 -9.26 21.18
CA PHE A 11 -11.95 -9.46 20.04
C PHE A 11 -11.30 -8.16 19.56
N ASN A 12 -12.05 -7.05 19.50
CA ASN A 12 -11.48 -5.74 19.18
C ASN A 12 -10.38 -5.35 20.20
N LEU A 13 -10.61 -5.59 21.48
CA LEU A 13 -9.60 -5.38 22.52
C LEU A 13 -8.38 -6.28 22.31
N GLY A 14 -8.60 -7.55 21.96
CA GLY A 14 -7.53 -8.48 21.58
C GLY A 14 -6.69 -7.97 20.41
N ILE A 15 -7.33 -7.41 19.37
CA ILE A 15 -6.61 -6.78 18.24
C ILE A 15 -5.71 -5.66 18.75
N ILE A 16 -6.23 -4.77 19.60
CA ILE A 16 -5.47 -3.64 20.16
C ILE A 16 -4.28 -4.13 20.99
N ILE A 17 -4.49 -5.08 21.90
CA ILE A 17 -3.45 -5.62 22.77
C ILE A 17 -2.36 -6.32 21.95
N ILE A 18 -2.74 -7.23 21.05
CA ILE A 18 -1.77 -7.98 20.24
C ILE A 18 -1.01 -7.02 19.31
N SER A 19 -1.67 -6.05 18.69
CA SER A 19 -1.00 -5.05 17.84
C SER A 19 0.00 -4.21 18.64
N THR A 20 -0.34 -3.85 19.88
CA THR A 20 0.56 -3.09 20.77
C THR A 20 1.79 -3.93 21.12
N LEU A 21 1.61 -5.19 21.49
CA LEU A 21 2.71 -6.12 21.79
C LEU A 21 3.60 -6.35 20.56
N LEU A 22 3.00 -6.54 19.39
CA LEU A 22 3.74 -6.69 18.13
C LEU A 22 4.53 -5.43 17.79
N MET A 23 3.97 -4.24 18.04
CA MET A 23 4.69 -2.99 17.82
C MET A 23 5.93 -2.90 18.73
N LEU A 24 5.81 -3.27 20.00
CA LEU A 24 6.95 -3.34 20.93
C LEU A 24 8.02 -4.33 20.44
N VAL A 25 7.61 -5.48 19.91
CA VAL A 25 8.54 -6.46 19.33
C VAL A 25 9.25 -5.88 18.11
N VAL A 26 8.52 -5.26 17.19
CA VAL A 26 9.08 -4.72 15.93
C VAL A 26 9.98 -3.50 16.16
N VAL A 27 9.69 -2.67 17.17
CA VAL A 27 10.60 -1.58 17.59
C VAL A 27 11.97 -2.14 17.98
N ASN A 28 12.05 -3.37 18.49
CA ASN A 28 13.30 -4.00 18.89
C ASN A 28 14.03 -4.75 17.76
N PHE A 29 13.53 -4.69 16.52
CA PHE A 29 14.23 -5.30 15.38
C PHE A 29 15.55 -4.57 15.09
N SER A 30 16.57 -5.34 14.68
CA SER A 30 17.86 -4.80 14.21
C SER A 30 17.77 -4.10 12.86
N PHE A 31 16.75 -4.42 12.06
CA PHE A 31 16.45 -3.78 10.78
C PHE A 31 15.18 -2.94 10.95
N ARG A 32 15.32 -1.62 11.07
CA ARG A 32 14.18 -0.70 11.25
C ARG A 32 13.84 0.04 9.97
N ALA A 33 12.57 0.41 9.80
CA ALA A 33 12.19 1.38 8.77
C ALA A 33 12.98 2.68 8.95
N ASN A 34 13.21 3.42 7.86
CA ASN A 34 13.93 4.69 7.96
C ASN A 34 13.01 5.63 8.73
N ARG A 35 13.48 6.19 9.85
CA ARG A 35 12.65 6.99 10.76
C ARG A 35 11.92 8.10 10.01
N PHE A 36 12.64 8.81 9.14
CA PHE A 36 12.12 9.90 8.31
C PHE A 36 11.84 9.48 6.86
N GLY A 37 11.87 8.17 6.55
CA GLY A 37 11.68 7.68 5.19
C GLY A 37 12.74 8.22 4.23
N ASP A 38 12.28 8.92 3.19
CA ASP A 38 13.12 9.64 2.21
C ASP A 38 13.33 11.13 2.60
N GLY A 39 12.99 11.51 3.84
CA GLY A 39 13.10 12.86 4.40
C GLY A 39 11.98 13.82 3.99
N THR A 40 11.55 13.78 2.73
CA THR A 40 10.60 14.72 2.13
C THR A 40 9.30 14.87 2.91
N PHE A 41 8.59 13.76 3.18
CA PHE A 41 7.29 13.83 3.86
C PHE A 41 7.38 14.39 5.27
N HIS A 42 8.47 14.12 5.99
CA HIS A 42 8.68 14.68 7.32
C HIS A 42 8.85 16.20 7.27
N VAL A 43 9.76 16.68 6.42
CA VAL A 43 10.07 18.11 6.28
C VAL A 43 8.85 18.90 5.81
N GLU A 44 8.16 18.43 4.78
CA GLU A 44 6.97 19.10 4.25
C GLU A 44 5.82 19.15 5.27
N SER A 45 5.59 18.05 6.00
CA SER A 45 4.56 18.01 7.05
C SER A 45 4.88 18.95 8.22
N LYS A 46 6.16 19.02 8.60
CA LYS A 46 6.66 19.93 9.66
C LYS A 46 6.49 21.39 9.23
N ASN A 47 6.92 21.74 8.02
CA ASN A 47 6.80 23.10 7.50
C ASN A 47 5.33 23.53 7.38
N MET A 48 4.46 22.64 6.90
CA MET A 48 3.01 22.91 6.87
C MET A 48 2.45 23.13 8.28
N ALA A 49 2.82 22.29 9.25
CA ALA A 49 2.35 22.44 10.63
C ALA A 49 2.84 23.74 11.29
N LEU A 50 4.09 24.12 11.06
CA LEU A 50 4.65 25.39 11.55
C LEU A 50 4.01 26.60 10.86
N TYR A 51 3.74 26.51 9.56
CA TYR A 51 3.06 27.58 8.81
C TYR A 51 1.66 27.84 9.37
N LEU A 52 0.89 26.78 9.60
CA LEU A 52 -0.45 26.87 10.21
C LEU A 52 -0.43 27.40 11.65
N LYS A 53 0.71 27.31 12.34
CA LYS A 53 0.93 27.93 13.66
C LYS A 53 1.43 29.38 13.57
N GLY A 54 1.74 29.89 12.38
CA GLY A 54 2.30 31.23 12.18
C GLY A 54 3.81 31.33 12.42
N GLU A 55 4.53 30.21 12.50
CA GLU A 55 5.94 30.16 12.90
C GLU A 55 6.91 30.20 11.71
N VAL A 56 6.43 29.86 10.50
CA VAL A 56 7.21 29.96 9.26
C VAL A 56 6.38 30.60 8.15
N ALA A 57 7.06 31.21 7.19
CA ALA A 57 6.42 31.86 6.05
C ALA A 57 5.90 30.84 5.00
N ALA A 58 4.96 31.29 4.16
CA ALA A 58 4.28 30.46 3.17
C ALA A 58 5.21 29.95 2.04
N ASP A 59 6.38 30.56 1.86
CA ASP A 59 7.41 30.13 0.91
C ASP A 59 8.05 28.79 1.29
N LYS A 60 8.04 28.42 2.58
CA LYS A 60 8.54 27.13 3.09
C LYS A 60 7.58 25.96 2.88
N VAL A 61 6.33 26.24 2.50
CA VAL A 61 5.31 25.23 2.24
C VAL A 61 5.40 24.78 0.78
N VAL A 62 5.78 23.52 0.59
CA VAL A 62 5.89 22.85 -0.70
C VAL A 62 5.37 21.42 -0.61
N ILE A 63 4.94 20.88 -1.74
CA ILE A 63 4.45 19.50 -1.91
C ILE A 63 5.15 18.92 -3.14
N THR A 64 6.33 18.34 -2.93
CA THR A 64 7.17 17.85 -4.04
C THR A 64 6.81 16.43 -4.47
N ARG A 65 6.17 15.66 -3.59
CA ARG A 65 5.74 14.27 -3.84
C ARG A 65 4.22 14.13 -3.74
N ALA A 66 3.74 12.96 -3.35
CA ALA A 66 2.34 12.70 -3.11
C ALA A 66 1.82 13.58 -1.95
N PRO A 67 0.67 14.27 -2.09
CA PRO A 67 0.16 15.18 -1.05
C PRO A 67 -0.44 14.46 0.16
N GLY A 68 -0.86 13.20 0.00
CA GLY A 68 -1.56 12.42 1.03
C GLY A 68 -0.77 12.29 2.34
N PRO A 69 0.51 11.86 2.32
CA PRO A 69 1.28 11.70 3.55
C PRO A 69 1.47 13.03 4.28
N LEU A 70 1.65 14.14 3.56
CA LEU A 70 1.69 15.47 4.17
C LEU A 70 0.41 15.77 4.96
N LEU A 71 -0.74 15.64 4.30
CA LEU A 71 -2.06 15.84 4.93
C LEU A 71 -2.31 14.86 6.09
N PHE A 72 -1.66 13.70 6.06
CA PHE A 72 -1.77 12.67 7.08
C PHE A 72 -0.97 12.99 8.35
N TYR A 73 0.27 13.49 8.20
CA TYR A 73 1.17 13.75 9.33
C TYR A 73 1.04 15.16 9.90
N THR A 74 0.69 16.17 9.09
CA THR A 74 0.51 17.56 9.55
C THR A 74 -0.43 17.69 10.75
N PRO A 75 -1.63 17.07 10.79
CA PRO A 75 -2.54 17.20 11.93
C PRO A 75 -1.93 16.75 13.26
N VAL A 76 -1.06 15.73 13.23
CA VAL A 76 -0.38 15.23 14.43
C VAL A 76 0.71 16.21 14.86
N TYR A 77 1.44 16.79 13.91
CA TYR A 77 2.49 17.78 14.19
C TYR A 77 1.91 19.10 14.69
N LEU A 78 0.66 19.42 14.36
CA LEU A 78 -0.06 20.54 14.96
C LEU A 78 -0.23 20.40 16.48
N LEU A 79 -0.29 19.16 17.00
CA LEU A 79 -0.43 18.89 18.44
C LEU A 79 0.88 19.08 19.23
N ALA A 80 2.04 19.05 18.57
CA ALA A 80 3.34 19.26 19.22
C ALA A 80 3.62 20.77 19.42
N SER A 81 4.51 21.15 20.34
CA SER A 81 4.97 22.56 20.41
C SER A 81 5.76 22.93 19.15
N SER A 82 5.93 24.22 18.84
CA SER A 82 6.76 24.67 17.71
C SER A 82 8.26 24.41 17.90
N THR A 83 8.68 24.15 19.13
CA THR A 83 10.09 23.96 19.55
C THR A 83 10.53 22.50 19.69
N VAL A 84 9.65 21.53 19.43
CA VAL A 84 10.00 20.11 19.56
C VAL A 84 11.08 19.69 18.56
N THR A 85 11.88 18.70 18.94
CA THR A 85 12.89 18.11 18.06
C THR A 85 12.27 17.19 17.00
N ASP A 86 13.01 16.91 15.92
CA ASP A 86 12.55 15.97 14.89
C ASP A 86 12.35 14.55 15.46
N ASP A 87 13.14 14.18 16.47
CA ASP A 87 12.97 12.92 17.20
C ASP A 87 11.63 12.85 17.93
N GLN A 88 11.22 13.95 18.56
CA GLN A 88 9.92 14.03 19.22
C GLN A 88 8.80 13.95 18.17
N LEU A 89 8.87 14.72 17.08
CA LEU A 89 7.89 14.64 15.99
C LEU A 89 7.79 13.23 15.39
N TRP A 90 8.91 12.51 15.29
CA TRP A 90 8.91 11.11 14.89
C TRP A 90 8.11 10.24 15.87
N VAL A 91 8.28 10.41 17.19
CA VAL A 91 7.48 9.66 18.19
C VAL A 91 5.98 9.93 18.01
N TYR A 92 5.59 11.19 17.86
CA TYR A 92 4.20 11.57 17.59
C TYR A 92 3.65 10.87 16.34
N ALA A 93 4.42 10.89 15.24
CA ALA A 93 4.04 10.21 14.00
C ALA A 93 3.91 8.69 14.19
N VAL A 94 4.85 8.04 14.88
CA VAL A 94 4.83 6.59 15.13
C VAL A 94 3.64 6.17 15.98
N VAL A 95 3.31 6.93 17.02
CA VAL A 95 2.11 6.65 17.84
C VAL A 95 0.87 6.76 16.97
N PHE A 96 0.76 7.81 16.16
CA PHE A 96 -0.38 8.01 15.28
C PHE A 96 -0.53 6.90 14.23
N THR A 97 0.54 6.56 13.50
CA THR A 97 0.52 5.48 12.50
C THR A 97 0.22 4.12 13.13
N SER A 98 0.67 3.88 14.38
CA SER A 98 0.31 2.67 15.13
C SER A 98 -1.19 2.58 15.37
N LEU A 99 -1.81 3.65 15.86
CA LEU A 99 -3.26 3.72 16.10
C LEU A 99 -4.04 3.51 14.80
N ILE A 100 -3.60 4.15 13.72
CA ILE A 100 -4.21 4.01 12.40
C ILE A 100 -4.08 2.58 11.88
N GLY A 101 -2.93 1.94 12.08
CA GLY A 101 -2.72 0.52 11.76
C GLY A 101 -3.71 -0.38 12.50
N MET A 102 -3.91 -0.13 13.81
CA MET A 102 -4.90 -0.87 14.61
C MET A 102 -6.33 -0.66 14.10
N ILE A 103 -6.71 0.59 13.80
CA ILE A 103 -8.03 0.91 13.22
C ILE A 103 -8.21 0.16 11.89
N SER A 104 -7.17 0.10 11.06
CA SER A 104 -7.20 -0.63 9.79
C SER A 104 -7.46 -2.13 9.99
N LEU A 105 -6.86 -2.75 11.00
CA LEU A 105 -7.12 -4.16 11.34
C LEU A 105 -8.56 -4.39 11.84
N LEU A 106 -9.12 -3.45 12.61
CA LEU A 106 -10.52 -3.49 13.02
C LEU A 106 -11.45 -3.39 11.80
N LEU A 107 -11.13 -2.54 10.82
CA LEU A 107 -11.87 -2.44 9.56
C LEU A 107 -11.76 -3.74 8.75
N ILE A 108 -10.55 -4.32 8.64
CA ILE A 108 -10.30 -5.60 7.94
C ILE A 108 -11.16 -6.72 8.53
N PHE A 109 -11.23 -6.85 9.85
CA PHE A 109 -12.10 -7.82 10.50
C PHE A 109 -13.58 -7.64 10.09
N ARG A 110 -14.06 -6.38 10.12
CA ARG A 110 -15.44 -6.04 9.75
C ARG A 110 -15.72 -6.33 8.28
N ILE A 111 -14.79 -6.01 7.37
CA ILE A 111 -14.89 -6.30 5.95
C ILE A 111 -15.00 -7.81 5.72
N GLY A 112 -14.09 -8.60 6.29
CA GLY A 112 -14.10 -10.06 6.14
C GLY A 112 -15.38 -10.70 6.67
N THR A 113 -15.92 -10.17 7.78
CA THR A 113 -17.20 -10.60 8.34
C THR A 113 -18.38 -10.21 7.46
N ALA A 114 -18.35 -9.02 6.86
CA ALA A 114 -19.44 -8.47 6.03
C ALA A 114 -19.57 -9.20 4.68
N PHE A 115 -18.46 -9.51 4.03
CA PHE A 115 -18.45 -10.18 2.73
C PHE A 115 -18.49 -11.71 2.81
N PHE A 116 -18.04 -12.29 3.92
CA PHE A 116 -17.86 -13.74 4.04
C PHE A 116 -18.43 -14.26 5.38
N SER A 117 -17.60 -14.33 6.42
CA SER A 117 -17.98 -14.86 7.73
C SER A 117 -17.04 -14.35 8.82
N LYS A 118 -17.42 -14.56 10.10
CA LYS A 118 -16.58 -14.16 11.25
C LYS A 118 -15.24 -14.89 11.24
N GLU A 119 -15.21 -16.14 10.81
CA GLU A 119 -14.00 -16.96 10.70
C GLU A 119 -13.04 -16.38 9.65
N VAL A 120 -13.56 -15.92 8.51
CA VAL A 120 -12.75 -15.24 7.48
C VAL A 120 -12.23 -13.91 8.00
N GLY A 121 -13.06 -13.14 8.69
CA GLY A 121 -12.62 -11.90 9.34
C GLY A 121 -11.49 -12.15 10.35
N LEU A 122 -11.65 -13.16 11.22
CA LEU A 122 -10.65 -13.56 12.21
C LEU A 122 -9.35 -14.02 11.53
N LEU A 123 -9.44 -14.91 10.54
CA LEU A 123 -8.28 -15.42 9.81
C LEU A 123 -7.54 -14.29 9.09
N SER A 124 -8.24 -13.31 8.52
CA SER A 124 -7.63 -12.14 7.88
C SER A 124 -6.71 -11.39 8.83
N VAL A 125 -7.17 -11.16 10.07
CA VAL A 125 -6.38 -10.48 11.11
C VAL A 125 -5.23 -11.35 11.60
N LEU A 126 -5.44 -12.65 11.80
CA LEU A 126 -4.38 -13.57 12.21
C LEU A 126 -3.25 -13.64 11.18
N LEU A 127 -3.55 -13.59 9.88
CA LEU A 127 -2.54 -13.51 8.83
C LEU A 127 -1.70 -12.22 8.95
N PHE A 128 -2.31 -11.08 9.31
CA PHE A 128 -1.57 -9.84 9.59
C PHE A 128 -0.70 -9.93 10.85
N PHE A 129 -1.11 -10.69 11.86
CA PHE A 129 -0.28 -10.94 13.04
C PHE A 129 0.86 -11.92 12.78
N ALA A 130 0.65 -12.91 11.91
CA ALA A 130 1.70 -13.84 11.50
C ALA A 130 2.83 -13.12 10.76
N PHE A 131 2.53 -12.07 9.99
CA PHE A 131 3.52 -11.21 9.35
C PHE A 131 3.23 -9.72 9.62
N PRO A 132 3.76 -9.16 10.72
CA PRO A 132 3.42 -7.81 11.21
C PRO A 132 4.14 -6.69 10.43
N ILE A 133 4.16 -6.79 9.10
CA ILE A 133 4.79 -5.82 8.21
C ILE A 133 4.16 -4.42 8.31
N HIS A 134 2.89 -4.34 8.72
CA HIS A 134 2.23 -3.09 9.02
C HIS A 134 2.87 -2.40 10.24
N CYS A 135 3.20 -3.13 11.31
CA CYS A 135 3.96 -2.56 12.43
C CYS A 135 5.33 -2.03 11.98
N TYR A 136 6.01 -2.74 11.07
CA TYR A 136 7.30 -2.30 10.53
C TYR A 136 7.18 -0.94 9.81
N TYR A 137 6.20 -0.78 8.93
CA TYR A 137 6.00 0.49 8.22
C TYR A 137 5.47 1.61 9.12
N SER A 138 4.80 1.30 10.23
CA SER A 138 4.38 2.31 11.22
C SER A 138 5.56 3.01 11.90
N LEU A 139 6.77 2.44 11.88
CA LEU A 139 7.97 3.05 12.47
C LEU A 139 8.61 4.16 11.60
N GLY A 140 8.16 4.33 10.36
CA GLY A 140 8.65 5.35 9.45
C GLY A 140 7.60 6.42 9.13
N ILE A 141 8.06 7.63 8.82
CA ILE A 141 7.23 8.67 8.22
C ILE A 141 7.17 8.41 6.70
N LEU A 142 6.18 7.63 6.31
CA LEU A 142 6.11 6.94 5.02
C LEU A 142 4.68 6.96 4.46
N ALA A 143 4.51 6.75 3.16
CA ALA A 143 3.19 6.72 2.51
C ALA A 143 2.43 5.39 2.71
N GLU A 144 3.12 4.35 3.17
CA GLU A 144 2.67 2.97 3.29
C GLU A 144 1.45 2.83 4.23
N ILE A 145 1.56 3.29 5.48
CA ILE A 145 0.45 3.21 6.45
C ILE A 145 -0.75 4.10 6.06
N PRO A 146 -0.56 5.37 5.65
CA PRO A 146 -1.65 6.18 5.12
C PRO A 146 -2.41 5.51 3.97
N ALA A 147 -1.69 4.92 3.02
CA ALA A 147 -2.28 4.21 1.88
C ALA A 147 -2.98 2.90 2.31
N PHE A 148 -2.38 2.15 3.24
CA PHE A 148 -2.98 0.95 3.83
C PHE A 148 -4.32 1.25 4.50
N PHE A 149 -4.37 2.30 5.33
CA PHE A 149 -5.60 2.77 5.94
C PHE A 149 -6.63 3.24 4.91
N SER A 150 -6.18 4.00 3.90
CA SER A 150 -7.06 4.49 2.83
C SER A 150 -7.74 3.35 2.07
N LEU A 151 -7.01 2.26 1.78
CA LEU A 151 -7.61 1.09 1.14
C LEU A 151 -8.56 0.33 2.10
N ALA A 152 -8.19 0.15 3.37
CA ALA A 152 -9.09 -0.44 4.36
C ALA A 152 -10.39 0.36 4.48
N LEU A 153 -10.31 1.70 4.46
CA LEU A 153 -11.46 2.58 4.44
C LEU A 153 -12.30 2.40 3.17
N ALA A 154 -11.65 2.36 1.99
CA ALA A 154 -12.33 2.18 0.71
C ALA A 154 -13.11 0.85 0.66
N ILE A 155 -12.46 -0.26 1.03
CA ILE A 155 -13.10 -1.59 1.03
C ILE A 155 -14.20 -1.67 2.10
N TYR A 156 -14.03 -1.02 3.25
CA TYR A 156 -15.10 -0.92 4.25
C TYR A 156 -16.30 -0.13 3.72
N GLY A 157 -16.08 1.00 3.06
CA GLY A 157 -17.13 1.76 2.37
C GLY A 157 -17.85 0.92 1.33
N TRP A 158 -17.09 0.16 0.52
CA TRP A 158 -17.66 -0.82 -0.41
C TRP A 158 -18.48 -1.89 0.31
N SER A 159 -18.04 -2.43 1.45
CA SER A 159 -18.80 -3.42 2.21
C SER A 159 -20.16 -2.89 2.67
N LEU A 160 -20.22 -1.62 3.11
CA LEU A 160 -21.47 -0.97 3.51
C LEU A 160 -22.38 -0.73 2.30
N ALA A 161 -21.82 -0.21 1.20
CA ALA A 161 -22.54 0.02 -0.05
C ALA A 161 -23.02 -1.27 -0.72
N PHE A 162 -22.27 -2.36 -0.54
CA PHE A 162 -22.62 -3.67 -1.09
C PHE A 162 -23.85 -4.26 -0.40
N ILE A 163 -23.91 -4.17 0.94
CA ILE A 163 -25.00 -4.68 1.77
C ILE A 163 -26.23 -3.75 1.70
N GLN A 164 -26.02 -2.43 1.75
CA GLN A 164 -27.06 -1.39 1.80
C GLN A 164 -26.81 -0.34 0.70
N PRO A 165 -27.02 -0.69 -0.59
CA PRO A 165 -26.71 0.18 -1.73
C PRO A 165 -27.48 1.51 -1.74
N GLU A 166 -28.63 1.57 -1.08
CA GLU A 166 -29.45 2.77 -0.93
C GLU A 166 -28.85 3.79 0.05
N LYS A 167 -27.95 3.37 0.96
CA LYS A 167 -27.37 4.25 1.96
C LYS A 167 -26.13 4.97 1.45
N LYS A 168 -26.21 6.30 1.43
CA LYS A 168 -25.13 7.19 0.98
C LYS A 168 -23.81 7.01 1.74
N ILE A 169 -23.87 6.64 3.02
CA ILE A 169 -22.67 6.55 3.89
C ILE A 169 -21.61 5.59 3.34
N GLY A 170 -22.01 4.43 2.78
CA GLY A 170 -21.06 3.48 2.21
C GLY A 170 -20.34 4.05 0.99
N TRP A 171 -21.08 4.73 0.11
CA TRP A 171 -20.55 5.38 -1.09
C TRP A 171 -19.63 6.56 -0.77
N ILE A 172 -19.96 7.37 0.25
CA ILE A 172 -19.12 8.47 0.71
C ILE A 172 -17.79 7.92 1.25
N ILE A 173 -17.84 6.91 2.12
CA ILE A 173 -16.64 6.28 2.69
C ILE A 173 -15.78 5.64 1.58
N LEU A 174 -16.41 4.96 0.62
CA LEU A 174 -15.72 4.39 -0.55
C LEU A 174 -14.99 5.47 -1.35
N THR A 175 -15.69 6.57 -1.67
CA THR A 175 -15.16 7.69 -2.45
C THR A 175 -13.99 8.35 -1.74
N ILE A 176 -14.13 8.64 -0.44
CA ILE A 176 -13.05 9.22 0.38
C ILE A 176 -11.87 8.25 0.47
N GLY A 177 -12.11 6.95 0.68
CA GLY A 177 -11.05 5.95 0.76
C GLY A 177 -10.24 5.83 -0.53
N ILE A 178 -10.89 5.79 -1.70
CA ILE A 178 -10.19 5.77 -2.99
C ILE A 178 -9.44 7.07 -3.24
N TRP A 179 -10.06 8.23 -2.96
CA TRP A 179 -9.40 9.52 -3.13
C TRP A 179 -8.15 9.63 -2.25
N LEU A 180 -8.26 9.33 -0.95
CA LEU A 180 -7.11 9.31 -0.04
C LEU A 180 -6.04 8.30 -0.48
N LEU A 181 -6.42 7.14 -1.01
CA LEU A 181 -5.47 6.17 -1.54
C LEU A 181 -4.66 6.76 -2.70
N ILE A 182 -5.31 7.45 -3.64
CA ILE A 182 -4.63 8.14 -4.75
C ILE A 182 -3.76 9.28 -4.23
N LEU A 183 -4.20 10.04 -3.23
CA LEU A 183 -3.37 11.09 -2.64
C LEU A 183 -2.10 10.54 -1.96
N ASN A 184 -2.19 9.36 -1.34
CA ASN A 184 -1.05 8.70 -0.72
C ASN A 184 -0.15 7.99 -1.73
N ARG A 185 -0.73 7.49 -2.82
CA ARG A 185 -0.09 6.71 -3.88
C ARG A 185 -0.69 7.12 -5.23
N PRO A 186 -0.15 8.14 -5.92
CA PRO A 186 -0.72 8.64 -7.17
C PRO A 186 -0.85 7.55 -8.25
N ASN A 187 0.05 6.59 -8.26
CA ASN A 187 0.01 5.39 -9.11
C ASN A 187 -1.23 4.50 -8.89
N ALA A 188 -1.89 4.57 -7.73
CA ALA A 188 -3.16 3.89 -7.48
C ALA A 188 -4.30 4.45 -8.33
N ILE A 189 -4.12 5.56 -9.05
CA ILE A 189 -5.10 6.12 -10.00
C ILE A 189 -5.57 5.10 -11.05
N LEU A 190 -4.74 4.10 -11.38
CA LEU A 190 -5.13 3.00 -12.27
C LEU A 190 -6.33 2.20 -11.77
N ILE A 191 -6.67 2.27 -10.47
CA ILE A 191 -7.92 1.69 -9.95
C ILE A 191 -9.16 2.34 -10.58
N LEU A 192 -9.09 3.60 -11.02
CA LEU A 192 -10.17 4.25 -11.74
C LEU A 192 -10.36 3.65 -13.13
N GLY A 193 -9.28 3.23 -13.79
CA GLY A 193 -9.34 2.46 -15.02
C GLY A 193 -10.03 1.11 -14.82
N VAL A 194 -9.70 0.40 -13.73
CA VAL A 194 -10.39 -0.84 -13.36
C VAL A 194 -11.87 -0.58 -13.06
N LEU A 195 -12.19 0.47 -12.29
CA LEU A 195 -13.57 0.85 -11.96
C LEU A 195 -14.37 1.18 -13.22
N PHE A 196 -13.79 1.88 -14.18
CA PHE A 196 -14.40 2.14 -15.48
C PHE A 196 -14.71 0.84 -16.23
N LEU A 197 -13.77 -0.11 -16.26
CA LEU A 197 -13.99 -1.42 -16.86
C LEU A 197 -15.10 -2.22 -16.14
N VAL A 198 -15.18 -2.14 -14.81
CA VAL A 198 -16.23 -2.78 -14.00
C VAL A 198 -17.60 -2.20 -14.32
N ILE A 199 -17.70 -0.88 -14.44
CA ILE A 199 -18.94 -0.19 -14.83
C ILE A 199 -19.33 -0.57 -16.26
N GLY A 200 -18.40 -0.53 -17.21
CA GLY A 200 -18.66 -0.92 -18.60
C GLY A 200 -19.09 -2.38 -18.73
N TYR A 201 -18.34 -3.31 -18.11
CA TYR A 201 -18.68 -4.74 -18.11
C TYR A 201 -20.05 -4.99 -17.47
N SER A 202 -20.35 -4.37 -16.33
CA SER A 202 -21.67 -4.52 -15.71
C SER A 202 -22.79 -3.97 -16.59
N PHE A 203 -22.59 -2.83 -17.25
CA PHE A 203 -23.57 -2.28 -18.17
C PHE A 203 -23.90 -3.23 -19.34
N PHE A 204 -22.88 -3.82 -19.98
CA PHE A 204 -23.07 -4.66 -21.16
C PHE A 204 -23.40 -6.14 -20.86
N LYS A 205 -22.82 -6.71 -19.79
CA LYS A 205 -22.85 -8.16 -19.52
C LYS A 205 -23.52 -8.54 -18.21
N ASN A 206 -23.45 -7.71 -17.16
CA ASN A 206 -24.02 -8.01 -15.84
C ASN A 206 -25.02 -6.94 -15.38
N LYS A 207 -26.17 -6.89 -16.08
CA LYS A 207 -27.20 -5.87 -15.89
C LYS A 207 -27.73 -5.81 -14.46
N GLN A 208 -27.90 -6.96 -13.79
CA GLN A 208 -28.34 -7.01 -12.39
C GLN A 208 -27.37 -6.26 -11.45
N PHE A 209 -26.06 -6.44 -11.64
CA PHE A 209 -25.06 -5.69 -10.89
C PHE A 209 -25.11 -4.20 -11.21
N TYR A 210 -25.28 -3.84 -12.50
CA TYR A 210 -25.34 -2.45 -12.92
C TYR A 210 -26.58 -1.72 -12.36
N GLU A 211 -27.75 -2.34 -12.41
CA GLU A 211 -28.99 -1.77 -11.87
C GLU A 211 -28.86 -1.50 -10.37
N LYS A 212 -28.20 -2.40 -9.63
CA LYS A 212 -28.03 -2.28 -8.19
C LYS A 212 -26.91 -1.30 -7.77
N TYR A 213 -25.78 -1.29 -8.48
CA TYR A 213 -24.56 -0.59 -8.04
C TYR A 213 -23.99 0.38 -9.08
N GLY A 214 -24.24 0.15 -10.37
CA GLY A 214 -23.56 0.81 -11.49
C GLY A 214 -23.67 2.33 -11.48
N LYS A 215 -24.86 2.88 -11.21
CA LYS A 215 -25.06 4.34 -11.13
C LYS A 215 -24.21 4.98 -10.03
N ASN A 216 -24.22 4.41 -8.83
CA ASN A 216 -23.46 4.93 -7.70
C ASN A 216 -21.95 4.73 -7.87
N LEU A 217 -21.52 3.63 -8.50
CA LEU A 217 -20.13 3.45 -8.90
C LEU A 217 -19.68 4.50 -9.91
N GLY A 218 -20.54 4.86 -10.87
CA GLY A 218 -20.30 5.99 -11.79
C GLY A 218 -20.15 7.33 -11.07
N LEU A 219 -21.00 7.60 -10.08
CA LEU A 219 -20.88 8.80 -9.23
C LEU A 219 -19.60 8.79 -8.38
N THR A 220 -19.22 7.65 -7.81
CA THR A 220 -17.94 7.50 -7.11
C THR A 220 -16.76 7.77 -8.05
N PHE A 221 -16.77 7.20 -9.26
CA PHE A 221 -15.73 7.44 -10.27
C PHE A 221 -15.57 8.93 -10.58
N LEU A 222 -16.68 9.61 -10.91
CA LEU A 222 -16.67 11.05 -11.22
C LEU A 222 -16.23 11.89 -10.02
N SER A 223 -16.69 11.54 -8.81
CA SER A 223 -16.35 12.27 -7.59
C SER A 223 -14.85 12.16 -7.28
N VAL A 224 -14.27 10.96 -7.35
CA VAL A 224 -12.83 10.77 -7.16
C VAL A 224 -12.03 11.51 -8.23
N LEU A 225 -12.49 11.50 -9.48
CA LEU A 225 -11.82 12.21 -10.58
C LEU A 225 -11.81 13.73 -10.34
N ILE A 226 -12.96 14.32 -9.99
CA ILE A 226 -13.08 15.76 -9.69
C ILE A 226 -12.22 16.14 -8.48
N LEU A 227 -12.28 15.35 -7.40
CA LEU A 227 -11.46 15.58 -6.21
C LEU A 227 -9.96 15.46 -6.52
N GLY A 228 -9.57 14.50 -7.37
CA GLY A 228 -8.20 14.32 -7.82
C GLY A 228 -7.69 15.52 -8.62
N ILE A 229 -8.45 15.97 -9.61
CA ILE A 229 -8.13 17.15 -10.42
C ILE A 229 -8.03 18.39 -9.54
N GLY A 230 -9.00 18.62 -8.65
CA GLY A 230 -9.00 19.75 -7.72
C GLY A 230 -7.79 19.73 -6.78
N THR A 231 -7.40 18.55 -6.29
CA THR A 231 -6.21 18.40 -5.44
C THR A 231 -4.93 18.71 -6.24
N PHE A 232 -4.82 18.22 -7.46
CA PHE A 232 -3.66 18.49 -8.31
C PHE A 232 -3.52 19.99 -8.64
N GLN A 233 -4.62 20.67 -8.96
CA GLN A 233 -4.63 22.11 -9.18
C GLN A 233 -4.22 22.89 -7.92
N LEU A 234 -4.70 22.45 -6.74
CA LEU A 234 -4.33 23.07 -5.48
C LEU A 234 -2.83 22.89 -5.17
N VAL A 235 -2.29 21.68 -5.38
CA VAL A 235 -0.86 21.39 -5.20
C VAL A 235 -0.01 22.28 -6.11
N ASN A 236 -0.36 22.39 -7.40
CA ASN A 236 0.35 23.25 -8.33
C ASN A 236 0.31 24.72 -7.91
N LYS A 237 -0.83 25.19 -7.39
CA LYS A 237 -0.96 26.55 -6.86
C LYS A 237 -0.12 26.79 -5.62
N ILE A 238 -0.01 25.82 -4.72
CA ILE A 238 0.83 25.91 -3.51
C ILE A 238 2.31 25.93 -3.87
N ASN A 239 2.72 25.08 -4.80
CA ASN A 239 4.10 24.97 -5.25
C ASN A 239 4.53 26.19 -6.04
N GLY A 240 3.72 26.68 -7.00
CA GLY A 240 4.13 27.75 -7.91
C GLY A 240 5.49 27.44 -8.54
N ASP A 241 6.39 28.41 -8.54
CA ASP A 241 7.76 28.27 -9.07
C ASP A 241 8.78 27.75 -8.04
N LYS A 242 8.34 27.30 -6.86
CA LYS A 242 9.23 26.88 -5.76
C LYS A 242 9.86 25.49 -5.99
N VAL A 243 9.33 24.72 -6.93
CA VAL A 243 9.72 23.32 -7.17
C VAL A 243 10.10 23.16 -8.64
N ASN A 244 11.35 22.77 -8.90
CA ASN A 244 11.87 22.57 -10.26
C ASN A 244 11.46 21.22 -10.87
N ASP A 245 11.12 20.23 -10.04
CA ASP A 245 10.78 18.88 -10.49
C ASP A 245 9.27 18.69 -10.59
N SER A 246 8.83 18.19 -11.75
CA SER A 246 7.44 17.81 -11.98
C SER A 246 7.19 16.34 -11.59
N GLN A 247 5.93 15.99 -11.32
CA GLN A 247 5.53 14.57 -11.17
C GLN A 247 5.82 13.74 -12.44
N GLU A 248 5.81 14.38 -13.61
CA GLU A 248 6.18 13.74 -14.88
C GLU A 248 7.68 13.40 -14.93
N THR A 249 8.54 14.29 -14.46
CA THR A 249 9.99 14.06 -14.31
C THR A 249 10.25 12.83 -13.43
N LEU A 250 9.59 12.76 -12.28
CA LEU A 250 9.69 11.61 -11.37
C LEU A 250 9.22 10.31 -12.03
N PHE A 251 8.12 10.36 -12.80
CA PHE A 251 7.62 9.18 -13.52
C PHE A 251 8.65 8.64 -14.50
N TYR A 252 9.24 9.49 -15.35
CA TYR A 252 10.23 9.03 -16.33
C TYR A 252 11.53 8.56 -15.69
N GLY A 253 11.97 9.18 -14.59
CA GLY A 253 13.12 8.69 -13.82
C GLY A 253 12.89 7.27 -13.27
N VAL A 254 11.72 7.03 -12.67
CA VAL A 254 11.33 5.69 -12.15
C VAL A 254 11.12 4.69 -13.29
N ALA A 255 10.55 5.10 -14.41
CA ALA A 255 10.39 4.25 -15.58
C ALA A 255 11.74 3.87 -16.20
N LEU A 256 12.72 4.78 -16.23
CA LEU A 256 14.09 4.48 -16.66
C LEU A 256 14.75 3.45 -15.75
N GLN A 257 14.70 3.65 -14.43
CA GLN A 257 15.20 2.66 -13.45
C GLN A 257 14.54 1.30 -13.68
N GLY A 258 13.23 1.34 -13.94
CA GLY A 258 12.44 0.24 -14.45
C GLY A 258 13.11 -0.48 -15.59
N ARG A 259 13.47 0.17 -16.69
CA ARG A 259 14.06 -0.48 -17.89
C ARG A 259 15.27 -1.36 -17.61
N PHE A 260 16.00 -1.10 -16.53
CA PHE A 260 17.16 -1.89 -16.13
C PHE A 260 16.88 -2.87 -15.00
N GLN A 261 15.84 -2.70 -14.18
CA GLN A 261 15.53 -3.65 -13.11
C GLN A 261 15.23 -5.06 -13.67
N PHE A 262 16.04 -6.06 -13.27
CA PHE A 262 15.95 -7.46 -13.71
C PHE A 262 16.17 -7.67 -15.22
N ARG A 263 16.96 -6.79 -15.85
CA ARG A 263 17.26 -6.84 -17.30
C ARG A 263 18.36 -7.84 -17.60
N GLU A 264 19.47 -7.78 -16.90
CA GLU A 264 20.57 -8.73 -17.01
C GLU A 264 20.64 -9.66 -15.81
N GLU A 265 20.04 -9.25 -14.68
CA GLU A 265 20.13 -9.96 -13.41
C GLU A 265 18.74 -10.40 -12.91
N PRO A 266 18.02 -11.31 -13.63
CA PRO A 266 16.61 -11.63 -13.37
C PRO A 266 16.35 -12.35 -12.04
N THR A 267 17.40 -12.85 -11.39
CA THR A 267 17.34 -13.56 -10.11
C THR A 267 18.16 -12.84 -9.03
N ASP A 268 18.36 -11.53 -9.16
CA ASP A 268 19.09 -10.75 -8.15
C ASP A 268 18.32 -10.71 -6.83
N LEU A 269 18.75 -11.52 -5.87
CA LEU A 269 18.27 -11.56 -4.49
C LEU A 269 19.37 -11.08 -3.52
N ARG A 270 20.44 -10.46 -4.04
CA ARG A 270 21.54 -10.00 -3.20
C ARG A 270 21.06 -8.93 -2.23
N PHE A 271 21.82 -8.78 -1.15
CA PHE A 271 21.69 -7.62 -0.29
C PHE A 271 21.95 -6.35 -1.11
N TRP A 272 21.08 -5.36 -0.98
CA TRP A 272 21.20 -4.08 -1.67
C TRP A 272 21.49 -2.99 -0.65
N GLU A 273 22.69 -2.41 -0.70
CA GLU A 273 22.90 -1.12 -0.06
C GLU A 273 22.01 -0.07 -0.75
N SER A 274 21.44 0.83 0.04
CA SER A 274 20.45 1.81 -0.46
C SER A 274 21.07 2.80 -1.45
N ASP A 275 22.37 3.06 -1.34
CA ASP A 275 23.00 4.22 -1.96
C ASP A 275 24.01 3.86 -3.06
N ASN A 276 24.56 2.64 -3.06
CA ASN A 276 25.55 2.20 -4.04
C ASN A 276 25.43 0.70 -4.36
N ARG A 277 25.52 0.33 -5.63
CA ARG A 277 25.53 -1.08 -6.09
C ARG A 277 26.63 -1.26 -7.15
N PRO A 278 27.91 -1.27 -6.75
CA PRO A 278 29.02 -1.36 -7.69
C PRO A 278 29.04 -2.70 -8.43
N ASP A 279 28.47 -3.75 -7.84
CA ASP A 279 28.46 -5.12 -8.36
C ASP A 279 27.19 -5.50 -9.15
N SER A 280 26.20 -4.61 -9.25
CA SER A 280 24.98 -4.84 -10.05
C SER A 280 25.13 -4.26 -11.45
N LYS A 281 25.12 -5.14 -12.46
CA LYS A 281 25.14 -4.74 -13.87
C LYS A 281 23.93 -3.88 -14.22
N ASP A 282 22.76 -4.25 -13.72
CA ASP A 282 21.52 -3.51 -13.98
C ASP A 282 21.61 -2.07 -13.41
N TYR A 283 22.16 -1.91 -12.20
CA TYR A 283 22.37 -0.58 -11.60
C TYR A 283 23.41 0.25 -12.34
N GLN A 284 24.54 -0.33 -12.74
CA GLN A 284 25.58 0.37 -13.50
C GLN A 284 25.06 0.81 -14.88
N ASN A 285 24.31 -0.05 -15.57
CA ASN A 285 23.71 0.26 -16.86
C ASN A 285 22.65 1.37 -16.75
N TRP A 286 21.86 1.38 -15.66
CA TRP A 286 20.92 2.45 -15.38
C TRP A 286 21.61 3.80 -15.20
N ILE A 287 22.64 3.88 -14.35
CA ILE A 287 23.41 5.12 -14.13
C ILE A 287 24.04 5.60 -15.43
N LYS A 288 24.73 4.70 -16.14
CA LYS A 288 25.37 5.00 -17.42
C LYS A 288 24.37 5.56 -18.42
N LYS A 289 23.18 4.93 -18.54
CA LYS A 289 22.15 5.42 -19.46
C LYS A 289 21.59 6.77 -19.04
N GLY A 290 21.39 7.01 -17.74
CA GLY A 290 20.98 8.33 -17.24
C GLY A 290 21.98 9.42 -17.66
N GLN A 291 23.27 9.21 -17.42
CA GLN A 291 24.33 10.13 -17.82
C GLN A 291 24.38 10.38 -19.34
N GLU A 292 24.16 9.33 -20.14
CA GLU A 292 24.08 9.46 -21.60
C GLU A 292 22.89 10.36 -22.02
N LEU A 293 21.71 10.17 -21.42
CA LEU A 293 20.51 10.97 -21.71
C LEU A 293 20.68 12.43 -21.24
N ASP A 294 21.26 12.66 -20.07
CA ASP A 294 21.59 13.99 -19.57
C ASP A 294 22.61 14.71 -20.48
N GLY A 295 23.55 13.95 -21.05
CA GLY A 295 24.46 14.44 -22.09
C GLY A 295 23.75 14.85 -23.38
N VAL A 296 22.70 14.13 -23.78
CA VAL A 296 21.84 14.52 -24.92
C VAL A 296 21.08 15.80 -24.61
N ILE A 297 20.49 15.91 -23.41
CA ILE A 297 19.78 17.12 -22.96
C ILE A 297 20.72 18.33 -23.04
N SER A 298 21.92 18.21 -22.48
CA SER A 298 22.90 19.29 -22.45
C SER A 298 23.39 19.72 -23.84
N LYS A 299 23.49 18.79 -24.80
CA LYS A 299 23.92 19.07 -26.18
C LYS A 299 22.81 19.62 -27.08
N THR A 300 21.57 19.19 -26.86
CA THR A 300 20.43 19.48 -27.76
C THR A 300 19.45 20.50 -27.19
N ASN A 301 19.58 20.85 -25.91
CA ASN A 301 18.66 21.70 -25.15
C ASN A 301 17.19 21.21 -25.20
N ARG A 302 16.98 19.91 -25.44
CA ARG A 302 15.66 19.29 -25.45
C ARG A 302 15.17 19.07 -24.02
N PRO A 303 13.84 19.17 -23.76
CA PRO A 303 13.28 18.92 -22.43
C PRO A 303 13.57 17.50 -21.91
N TYR A 304 13.81 17.38 -20.59
CA TYR A 304 14.04 16.09 -19.92
C TYR A 304 12.96 15.05 -20.24
N ASN A 305 11.69 15.44 -20.09
CA ASN A 305 10.54 14.55 -20.30
C ASN A 305 10.50 14.00 -21.73
N GLU A 306 10.89 14.80 -22.72
CA GLU A 306 10.91 14.40 -24.12
C GLU A 306 12.00 13.35 -24.38
N VAL A 307 13.23 13.64 -23.95
CA VAL A 307 14.39 12.76 -24.16
C VAL A 307 14.21 11.40 -23.47
N TYR A 308 13.76 11.41 -22.21
CA TYR A 308 13.55 10.17 -21.47
C TYR A 308 12.37 9.36 -22.00
N ARG A 309 11.24 10.02 -22.34
CA ARG A 309 10.07 9.36 -22.93
C ARG A 309 10.41 8.65 -24.23
N GLU A 310 11.11 9.34 -25.13
CA GLU A 310 11.52 8.76 -26.42
C GLU A 310 12.39 7.53 -26.23
N PHE A 311 13.39 7.61 -25.36
CA PHE A 311 14.24 6.46 -25.05
C PHE A 311 13.42 5.28 -24.51
N ILE A 312 12.55 5.52 -23.53
CA ILE A 312 11.74 4.47 -22.90
C ILE A 312 10.83 3.79 -23.93
N ILE A 313 10.13 4.58 -24.76
CA ILE A 313 9.24 4.04 -25.80
C ILE A 313 10.06 3.21 -26.80
N LYS A 314 11.19 3.75 -27.27
CA LYS A 314 12.06 3.06 -28.22
C LYS A 314 12.59 1.74 -27.65
N ASP A 315 13.08 1.73 -26.42
CA ASP A 315 13.62 0.53 -25.77
C ASP A 315 12.54 -0.56 -25.56
N ILE A 316 11.29 -0.17 -25.26
CA ILE A 316 10.17 -1.12 -25.18
C ILE A 316 9.87 -1.74 -26.56
N MET A 317 9.84 -0.92 -27.60
CA MET A 317 9.53 -1.36 -28.97
C MET A 317 10.63 -2.23 -29.57
N GLU A 318 11.90 -1.94 -29.27
CA GLU A 318 13.06 -2.73 -29.73
C GLU A 318 13.22 -4.03 -28.93
N HIS A 319 12.74 -4.08 -27.68
CA HIS A 319 12.89 -5.24 -26.80
C HIS A 319 11.57 -5.68 -26.13
N PRO A 320 10.54 -6.08 -26.89
CA PRO A 320 9.23 -6.42 -26.34
C PRO A 320 9.26 -7.65 -25.43
N PHE A 321 9.94 -8.73 -25.84
CA PHE A 321 10.04 -9.95 -25.02
C PHE A 321 10.82 -9.74 -23.73
N LEU A 322 11.88 -8.93 -23.77
CA LEU A 322 12.64 -8.56 -22.58
C LEU A 322 11.77 -7.76 -21.60
N THR A 323 10.99 -6.81 -22.13
CA THR A 323 10.01 -6.05 -21.35
C THR A 323 8.98 -6.95 -20.70
N SER A 324 8.41 -7.91 -21.44
CA SER A 324 7.47 -8.89 -20.89
C SER A 324 8.10 -9.75 -19.80
N ARG A 325 9.32 -10.25 -20.00
CA ARG A 325 10.03 -11.03 -18.98
C ARG A 325 10.24 -10.21 -17.71
N GLN A 326 10.76 -8.99 -17.87
CA GLN A 326 10.97 -8.06 -16.75
C GLN A 326 9.67 -7.77 -16.00
N PHE A 327 8.57 -7.55 -16.70
CA PHE A 327 7.25 -7.35 -16.10
C PHE A 327 6.88 -8.49 -15.16
N PHE A 328 6.93 -9.75 -15.64
CA PHE A 328 6.57 -10.90 -14.80
C PHE A 328 7.54 -11.12 -13.64
N VAL A 329 8.84 -10.96 -13.87
CA VAL A 329 9.85 -11.04 -12.81
C VAL A 329 9.58 -9.99 -11.74
N ARG A 330 9.32 -8.73 -12.11
CA ARG A 330 8.95 -7.68 -11.16
C ARG A 330 7.67 -8.01 -10.42
N CYS A 331 6.62 -8.45 -11.10
CA CYS A 331 5.37 -8.82 -10.44
C CYS A 331 5.58 -9.93 -9.40
N PHE A 332 6.43 -10.91 -9.69
CA PHE A 332 6.83 -11.95 -8.74
C PHE A 332 7.66 -11.40 -7.58
N TYR A 333 8.69 -10.62 -7.87
CA TYR A 333 9.57 -10.00 -6.86
C TYR A 333 8.84 -9.02 -5.95
N GLY A 334 7.84 -8.31 -6.44
CA GLY A 334 6.98 -7.48 -5.62
C GLY A 334 6.27 -8.29 -4.53
N GLN A 335 6.06 -9.58 -4.74
CA GLN A 335 5.50 -10.51 -3.76
C GLN A 335 6.55 -11.25 -2.93
N ILE A 336 7.82 -10.90 -3.00
CA ILE A 336 8.88 -11.50 -2.17
C ILE A 336 9.44 -10.41 -1.25
N ASN A 337 9.45 -10.66 0.04
CA ASN A 337 10.06 -9.74 0.99
C ASN A 337 11.58 -9.97 1.03
N ILE A 338 12.33 -8.88 0.93
CA ILE A 338 13.79 -8.86 1.02
C ILE A 338 14.18 -7.92 2.16
N ILE A 339 15.15 -8.32 2.98
CA ILE A 339 15.69 -7.48 4.06
C ILE A 339 16.97 -6.82 3.54
N SER A 340 16.87 -5.59 3.06
CA SER A 340 17.99 -4.84 2.47
C SER A 340 18.70 -3.88 3.43
N LYS A 341 18.32 -3.87 4.71
CA LYS A 341 18.81 -2.88 5.68
C LYS A 341 19.90 -3.34 6.62
N VAL A 342 20.07 -4.65 6.73
CA VAL A 342 21.07 -5.25 7.61
C VAL A 342 21.78 -6.32 6.81
N GLN A 343 23.11 -6.24 6.77
CA GLN A 343 23.92 -7.26 6.13
C GLN A 343 23.68 -8.61 6.82
N PRO A 344 23.65 -9.74 6.08
CA PRO A 344 23.37 -11.05 6.65
C PRO A 344 24.23 -11.40 7.88
N GLN A 345 25.51 -10.98 7.89
CA GLN A 345 26.46 -11.23 8.97
C GLN A 345 26.10 -10.48 10.26
N GLN A 346 25.47 -9.32 10.15
CA GLN A 346 25.12 -8.44 11.27
C GLN A 346 23.68 -8.66 11.76
N PHE A 347 22.94 -9.59 11.15
CA PHE A 347 21.55 -9.83 11.47
C PHE A 347 21.37 -10.34 12.90
N LYS A 348 20.46 -9.72 13.65
CA LYS A 348 20.10 -10.13 15.01
C LYS A 348 18.62 -9.92 15.28
N LEU A 349 17.91 -11.00 15.55
CA LEU A 349 16.50 -11.00 15.92
C LEU A 349 16.25 -12.09 16.96
N GLY A 350 16.37 -11.74 18.25
CA GLY A 350 16.26 -12.70 19.35
C GLY A 350 17.25 -13.86 19.18
N PRO A 351 16.78 -15.12 19.05
CA PRO A 351 17.65 -16.28 18.84
C PRO A 351 18.19 -16.38 17.40
N PHE A 352 17.58 -15.69 16.42
CA PHE A 352 18.04 -15.71 15.03
C PHE A 352 19.18 -14.71 14.84
N GLN A 353 20.40 -15.21 14.63
CA GLN A 353 21.60 -14.38 14.50
C GLN A 353 22.48 -14.81 13.34
N GLY A 354 23.23 -13.86 12.78
CA GLY A 354 24.13 -14.07 11.67
C GLY A 354 23.44 -14.55 10.39
N VAL A 355 24.25 -15.06 9.45
CA VAL A 355 23.81 -15.43 8.09
C VAL A 355 22.70 -16.48 8.11
N THR A 356 22.81 -17.51 8.95
CA THR A 356 21.79 -18.56 9.07
C THR A 356 20.48 -18.00 9.61
N GLY A 357 20.54 -17.14 10.64
CA GLY A 357 19.36 -16.47 11.18
C GLY A 357 18.66 -15.58 10.15
N TYR A 358 19.45 -14.82 9.38
CA TYR A 358 18.94 -13.97 8.30
C TYR A 358 18.14 -14.76 7.26
N TRP A 359 18.73 -15.84 6.71
CA TRP A 359 18.07 -16.65 5.68
C TRP A 359 16.87 -17.42 6.22
N LEU A 360 16.92 -17.91 7.46
CA LEU A 360 15.80 -18.59 8.09
C LEU A 360 14.61 -17.64 8.29
N VAL A 361 14.85 -16.41 8.75
CA VAL A 361 13.81 -15.39 8.89
C VAL A 361 13.21 -15.01 7.52
N LEU A 362 14.05 -14.81 6.50
CA LEU A 362 13.58 -14.59 5.14
C LEU A 362 12.74 -15.73 4.60
N PHE A 363 13.15 -16.98 4.84
CA PHE A 363 12.40 -18.16 4.42
C PHE A 363 11.03 -18.22 5.10
N ILE A 364 10.96 -17.96 6.41
CA ILE A 364 9.69 -17.93 7.17
C ILE A 364 8.77 -16.84 6.63
N ILE A 365 9.27 -15.61 6.50
CA ILE A 365 8.49 -14.47 6.02
C ILE A 365 7.94 -14.73 4.62
N ASN A 366 8.76 -15.25 3.71
CA ASN A 366 8.34 -15.52 2.34
C ASN A 366 7.41 -16.73 2.26
N SER A 367 7.58 -17.75 3.11
CA SER A 367 6.63 -18.86 3.21
C SER A 367 5.24 -18.40 3.60
N ILE A 368 5.14 -17.47 4.56
CA ILE A 368 3.86 -16.85 4.94
C ILE A 368 3.28 -16.06 3.76
N ASN A 369 4.10 -15.26 3.08
CA ASN A 369 3.62 -14.46 1.94
C ASN A 369 3.16 -15.34 0.77
N LEU A 370 3.86 -16.44 0.47
CA LEU A 370 3.46 -17.43 -0.53
C LEU A 370 2.15 -18.13 -0.16
N LEU A 371 1.96 -18.47 1.12
CA LEU A 371 0.69 -19.01 1.63
C LEU A 371 -0.46 -18.02 1.37
N ILE A 372 -0.21 -16.72 1.55
CA ILE A 372 -1.21 -15.67 1.32
C ILE A 372 -1.57 -15.57 -0.17
N LEU A 373 -0.58 -15.62 -1.05
CA LEU A 373 -0.82 -15.65 -2.50
C LEU A 373 -1.59 -16.90 -2.91
N ALA A 374 -1.21 -18.07 -2.40
CA ALA A 374 -1.91 -19.31 -2.67
C ALA A 374 -3.38 -19.23 -2.22
N GLY A 375 -3.64 -18.69 -1.03
CA GLY A 375 -5.00 -18.42 -0.56
C GLY A 375 -5.78 -17.50 -1.50
N ALA A 376 -5.18 -16.39 -1.94
CA ALA A 376 -5.83 -15.44 -2.83
C ALA A 376 -6.12 -16.05 -4.21
N VAL A 377 -5.21 -16.87 -4.75
CA VAL A 377 -5.42 -17.63 -5.99
C VAL A 377 -6.55 -18.63 -5.82
N LEU A 378 -6.59 -19.39 -4.71
CA LEU A 378 -7.68 -20.32 -4.42
C LEU A 378 -9.04 -19.61 -4.36
N PHE A 379 -9.08 -18.40 -3.79
CA PHE A 379 -10.28 -17.57 -3.80
C PHE A 379 -10.69 -17.20 -5.23
N LEU A 380 -9.77 -16.65 -6.04
CA LEU A 380 -10.05 -16.23 -7.42
C LEU A 380 -10.51 -17.39 -8.31
N LEU A 381 -10.00 -18.61 -8.09
CA LEU A 381 -10.39 -19.81 -8.84
C LEU A 381 -11.77 -20.36 -8.43
N LYS A 382 -12.16 -20.21 -7.16
CA LYS A 382 -13.42 -20.76 -6.63
C LYS A 382 -14.59 -19.79 -6.73
N GLU A 383 -14.32 -18.48 -6.63
CA GLU A 383 -15.36 -17.45 -6.64
C GLU A 383 -15.89 -17.22 -8.06
N LYS A 384 -17.20 -17.41 -8.25
CA LYS A 384 -17.85 -17.29 -9.56
C LYS A 384 -18.24 -15.84 -9.88
N ASN A 385 -18.50 -15.03 -8.86
CA ASN A 385 -18.98 -13.64 -9.01
C ASN A 385 -17.89 -12.61 -8.63
N LEU A 386 -16.74 -12.69 -9.29
CA LEU A 386 -15.57 -11.83 -9.02
C LEU A 386 -15.87 -10.32 -9.11
N ILE A 387 -16.89 -9.90 -9.87
CA ILE A 387 -17.26 -8.48 -9.98
C ILE A 387 -17.68 -7.89 -8.62
N GLN A 388 -18.23 -8.68 -7.70
CA GLN A 388 -18.60 -8.20 -6.35
C GLN A 388 -17.37 -7.82 -5.52
N TYR A 389 -16.22 -8.40 -5.88
CA TYR A 389 -14.93 -8.21 -5.22
C TYR A 389 -13.99 -7.33 -6.05
N TRP A 390 -14.53 -6.50 -6.96
CA TRP A 390 -13.75 -5.69 -7.90
C TRP A 390 -12.66 -4.86 -7.24
N ILE A 391 -12.95 -4.26 -6.08
CA ILE A 391 -11.96 -3.44 -5.38
C ILE A 391 -10.83 -4.28 -4.78
N PHE A 392 -11.07 -5.56 -4.49
CA PHE A 392 -10.08 -6.46 -3.89
C PHE A 392 -9.02 -6.86 -4.92
N TRP A 393 -9.45 -7.45 -6.05
CA TRP A 393 -8.51 -7.82 -7.11
C TRP A 393 -8.08 -6.61 -7.94
N GLY A 394 -8.92 -5.58 -8.05
CA GLY A 394 -8.68 -4.40 -8.88
C GLY A 394 -7.51 -3.55 -8.41
N ILE A 395 -7.41 -3.27 -7.10
CA ILE A 395 -6.27 -2.52 -6.56
C ILE A 395 -4.96 -3.32 -6.67
N TRP A 396 -5.01 -4.63 -6.43
CA TRP A 396 -3.85 -5.50 -6.55
C TRP A 396 -3.34 -5.53 -8.01
N LEU A 397 -4.25 -5.72 -8.96
CA LEU A 397 -3.96 -5.70 -10.39
C LEU A 397 -3.43 -4.34 -10.84
N ALA A 398 -4.06 -3.24 -10.42
CA ALA A 398 -3.64 -1.88 -10.77
C ALA A 398 -2.20 -1.59 -10.34
N LEU A 399 -1.85 -1.91 -9.08
CA LEU A 399 -0.49 -1.71 -8.57
C LEU A 399 0.52 -2.64 -9.23
N LEU A 400 0.16 -3.91 -9.50
CA LEU A 400 1.01 -4.84 -10.23
C LEU A 400 1.31 -4.36 -11.66
N ILE A 401 0.30 -3.88 -12.38
CA ILE A 401 0.48 -3.35 -13.73
C ILE A 401 1.42 -2.15 -13.71
N PHE A 402 1.16 -1.18 -12.83
CA PHE A 402 1.98 0.03 -12.76
C PHE A 402 3.44 -0.29 -12.46
N HIS A 403 3.70 -1.03 -11.38
CA HIS A 403 5.06 -1.31 -10.92
C HIS A 403 5.77 -2.40 -11.73
N GLY A 404 5.02 -3.30 -12.37
CA GLY A 404 5.57 -4.25 -13.33
C GLY A 404 6.11 -3.54 -14.57
N LEU A 405 5.46 -2.46 -15.02
CA LEU A 405 5.90 -1.68 -16.19
C LEU A 405 6.98 -0.66 -15.86
N THR A 406 6.88 -0.03 -14.69
CA THR A 406 7.83 0.97 -14.21
C THR A 406 8.90 0.29 -13.36
N TYR A 407 8.83 0.41 -12.04
CA TYR A 407 9.79 -0.13 -11.10
C TYR A 407 9.06 -0.75 -9.91
N MET A 408 9.55 -1.88 -9.40
CA MET A 408 8.90 -2.63 -8.33
C MET A 408 9.80 -2.79 -7.10
N GLU A 409 9.26 -2.41 -5.95
CA GLU A 409 9.73 -2.85 -4.64
C GLU A 409 8.54 -3.44 -3.86
N PRO A 410 8.77 -4.42 -2.97
CA PRO A 410 7.69 -5.06 -2.20
C PRO A 410 6.84 -4.05 -1.41
N ARG A 411 7.44 -2.95 -0.93
CA ARG A 411 6.73 -1.89 -0.20
C ARG A 411 5.67 -1.18 -1.04
N TYR A 412 5.81 -1.15 -2.37
CA TYR A 412 4.88 -0.40 -3.22
C TYR A 412 3.53 -1.08 -3.40
N ILE A 413 3.49 -2.41 -3.31
CA ILE A 413 2.24 -3.16 -3.30
C ILE A 413 1.66 -3.33 -1.89
N PHE A 414 2.34 -2.83 -0.85
CA PHE A 414 1.92 -2.96 0.54
C PHE A 414 0.46 -2.55 0.79
N PRO A 415 -0.08 -1.46 0.21
CA PRO A 415 -1.49 -1.11 0.39
C PRO A 415 -2.42 -2.26 -0.02
N SER A 416 -2.15 -2.93 -1.15
CA SER A 416 -2.97 -4.06 -1.63
C SER A 416 -3.02 -5.26 -0.68
N LYS A 417 -2.12 -5.33 0.32
CA LYS A 417 -2.12 -6.40 1.32
C LYS A 417 -3.44 -6.45 2.10
N VAL A 418 -4.15 -5.32 2.29
CA VAL A 418 -5.51 -5.30 2.87
C VAL A 418 -6.43 -6.24 2.09
N ALA A 419 -6.51 -6.06 0.77
CA ALA A 419 -7.36 -6.86 -0.10
C ALA A 419 -6.87 -8.31 -0.22
N LEU A 420 -5.56 -8.48 -0.43
CA LEU A 420 -4.93 -9.79 -0.60
C LEU A 420 -5.14 -10.70 0.62
N TYR A 421 -5.01 -10.16 1.83
CA TYR A 421 -5.14 -10.97 3.05
C TYR A 421 -6.58 -11.41 3.27
N ILE A 422 -7.56 -10.56 2.93
CA ILE A 422 -8.97 -10.92 3.03
C ILE A 422 -9.34 -11.97 1.97
N MET A 423 -8.92 -11.77 0.71
CA MET A 423 -9.11 -12.79 -0.34
C MET A 423 -8.42 -14.10 0.04
N SER A 424 -7.20 -14.03 0.58
CA SER A 424 -6.47 -15.18 1.07
C SER A 424 -7.21 -15.92 2.17
N ALA A 425 -7.67 -15.20 3.18
CA ALA A 425 -8.44 -15.80 4.27
C ALA A 425 -9.72 -16.47 3.75
N ALA A 426 -10.43 -15.85 2.80
CA ALA A 426 -11.60 -16.45 2.18
C ALA A 426 -11.27 -17.75 1.43
N GLY A 427 -10.20 -17.76 0.63
CA GLY A 427 -9.75 -18.94 -0.11
C GLY A 427 -9.25 -20.07 0.79
N LEU A 428 -8.42 -19.75 1.80
CA LEU A 428 -7.89 -20.71 2.79
C LEU A 428 -9.01 -21.27 3.67
N ASN A 429 -9.99 -20.47 4.09
CA ASN A 429 -11.16 -20.94 4.84
C ASN A 429 -12.07 -21.88 4.00
N GLY A 430 -11.86 -21.94 2.69
CA GLY A 430 -12.47 -22.95 1.82
C GLY A 430 -11.81 -24.34 1.91
N ILE A 431 -10.72 -24.49 2.66
CA ILE A 431 -10.05 -25.78 2.90
C ILE A 431 -10.65 -26.41 4.17
N PRO A 432 -11.17 -27.66 4.13
CA PRO A 432 -11.96 -28.23 5.23
C PRO A 432 -11.29 -28.21 6.61
N TRP A 433 -9.99 -28.54 6.67
CA TRP A 433 -9.27 -28.59 7.95
C TRP A 433 -9.02 -27.17 8.52
N ILE A 434 -8.73 -26.18 7.67
CA ILE A 434 -8.61 -24.77 8.07
C ILE A 434 -9.96 -24.27 8.57
N LYS A 435 -11.04 -24.55 7.83
CA LYS A 435 -12.40 -24.18 8.24
C LYS A 435 -12.75 -24.73 9.62
N LYS A 436 -12.47 -26.02 9.86
CA LYS A 436 -12.72 -26.68 11.15
C LYS A 436 -11.90 -26.04 12.28
N MET A 437 -10.61 -25.77 12.03
CA MET A 437 -9.72 -25.09 12.98
C MET A 437 -10.23 -23.68 13.31
N MET A 438 -10.59 -22.90 12.29
CA MET A 438 -11.08 -21.53 12.46
C MET A 438 -12.42 -21.50 13.17
N ALA A 439 -13.33 -22.43 12.88
CA ALA A 439 -14.59 -22.57 13.61
C ALA A 439 -14.35 -22.88 15.10
N ALA A 440 -13.41 -23.79 15.41
CA ALA A 440 -13.05 -24.09 16.79
C ALA A 440 -12.50 -22.86 17.53
N ILE A 441 -11.57 -22.12 16.93
CA ILE A 441 -11.02 -20.89 17.51
C ILE A 441 -12.13 -19.84 17.68
N ALA A 442 -12.99 -19.67 16.67
CA ALA A 442 -14.07 -18.68 16.68
C ALA A 442 -15.05 -18.89 17.84
N VAL A 443 -15.30 -20.14 18.28
CA VAL A 443 -16.15 -20.42 19.46
C VAL A 443 -15.56 -19.79 20.74
N TYR A 444 -14.24 -19.86 20.94
CA TYR A 444 -13.59 -19.28 22.11
C TYR A 444 -13.46 -17.75 22.01
N VAL A 445 -13.19 -17.24 20.81
CA VAL A 445 -13.02 -15.81 20.56
C VAL A 445 -14.36 -15.08 20.61
N PHE A 446 -15.41 -15.71 20.11
CA PHE A 446 -16.75 -15.16 20.04
C PHE A 446 -17.76 -16.03 20.81
N PRO A 447 -17.65 -16.11 22.16
CA PRO A 447 -18.57 -16.92 22.93
C PRO A 447 -20.00 -16.46 22.69
N ILE A 448 -20.89 -17.42 22.38
CA ILE A 448 -22.31 -17.17 22.29
C ILE A 448 -22.72 -16.70 23.69
N ALA A 449 -23.25 -15.47 23.78
CA ALA A 449 -23.89 -15.05 25.01
C ALA A 449 -25.04 -16.03 25.25
N ASN A 450 -24.97 -16.83 26.32
CA ASN A 450 -26.11 -17.60 26.78
C ASN A 450 -27.23 -16.60 27.07
N THR A 451 -28.14 -16.43 26.11
CA THR A 451 -29.44 -15.82 26.36
C THR A 451 -30.28 -16.87 27.08
N SER A 452 -29.93 -17.10 28.34
CA SER A 452 -30.76 -17.83 29.30
C SER A 452 -30.87 -16.95 30.54
N LYS A 453 -31.83 -16.03 30.50
CA LYS A 453 -32.85 -15.81 31.52
C LYS A 453 -33.88 -14.82 31.01
#